data_AF-A0A7V9CQC0-F1
#
_entry.id   AF-A0A7V9CQC0-F1
#
_cell.length_a   1.000
_cell.length_b   1.000
_cell.length_c   1.000
_cell.angle_alpha   90.00
_cell.angle_beta   90.00
_cell.angle_gamma   90.00
#
_symmetry.space_group_name_H-M   'P 1'
#
loop_
_entity.id
_entity.type
_entity.pdbx_description
1 polymer ?
#
loop_
_entity_poly.entity_id
_entity_poly.type
_entity_poly.pdbx_seq_one_letter_code
_entity_poly.pdbx_strand_id
1 'polypeptide(L)'
;MVGAGASASQGSGSLDREWWLRALLVLQRPRPVFAALADDSDEAAGARQEPVTALVFLAGIGSVLATGAAGRLLDNPSDDYDALLIAVWAIVGGGIYGIASYFVFGGVVLGLLRALDSRASYRQARHAL
;
A
#
# COMPACT_ATOMS: atom_id res chain seq x y z
N MET A 1 5.64 38.28 -11.28
CA MET A 1 4.86 37.27 -10.52
C MET A 1 5.45 35.86 -10.72
N VAL A 2 6.71 35.62 -10.31
CA VAL A 2 7.40 34.32 -10.54
C VAL A 2 7.57 33.49 -9.25
N GLY A 3 7.23 34.04 -8.07
CA GLY A 3 7.49 33.39 -6.77
C GLY A 3 6.46 32.35 -6.29
N ALA A 4 5.24 32.31 -6.83
CA ALA A 4 4.18 31.44 -6.30
C ALA A 4 4.34 29.96 -6.70
N GLY A 5 4.88 29.68 -7.89
CA GLY A 5 5.04 28.31 -8.39
C GLY A 5 6.14 27.50 -7.71
N ALA A 6 7.20 28.17 -7.23
CA ALA A 6 8.32 27.50 -6.57
C ALA A 6 8.00 27.03 -5.15
N SER A 7 7.11 27.72 -4.43
CA SER A 7 6.71 27.34 -3.07
C SER A 7 5.73 26.16 -3.06
N ALA A 8 4.84 26.10 -4.06
CA ALA A 8 3.88 24.99 -4.20
C ALA A 8 4.58 23.66 -4.53
N SER A 9 5.56 23.66 -5.45
CA SER A 9 6.32 22.46 -5.79
C SER A 9 7.21 21.99 -4.63
N GLN A 10 7.82 22.91 -3.87
CA GLN A 10 8.58 22.56 -2.66
C GLN A 10 7.70 21.96 -1.56
N GLY A 11 6.47 22.45 -1.40
CA GLY A 11 5.47 21.88 -0.50
C GLY A 11 5.19 20.42 -0.80
N SER A 12 4.81 20.12 -2.05
CA SER A 12 4.52 18.74 -2.50
C SER A 12 5.68 17.76 -2.27
N GLY A 13 6.91 18.11 -2.66
CA GLY A 13 8.06 17.21 -2.48
C GLY A 13 8.44 16.95 -1.02
N SER A 14 8.15 17.90 -0.12
CA SER A 14 8.33 17.70 1.33
C SER A 14 7.27 16.76 1.92
N LEU A 15 6.02 16.86 1.45
CA LEU A 15 4.92 16.02 1.87
C LEU A 15 5.10 14.57 1.38
N ASP A 16 5.56 14.40 0.14
CA ASP A 16 5.89 13.08 -0.44
C ASP A 16 6.94 12.36 0.41
N ARG A 17 8.03 13.06 0.75
CA ARG A 17 9.10 12.53 1.61
C ARG A 17 8.57 12.15 2.99
N GLU A 18 7.72 12.98 3.56
CA GLU A 18 7.15 12.72 4.87
C GLU A 18 6.27 11.46 4.87
N TRP A 19 5.50 11.23 3.80
CA TRP A 19 4.72 10.03 3.63
C TRP A 19 5.55 8.76 3.44
N TRP A 20 6.69 8.84 2.75
CA TRP A 20 7.66 7.74 2.70
C TRP A 20 8.20 7.38 4.09
N LEU A 21 8.53 8.38 4.92
CA LEU A 21 8.96 8.13 6.30
C LEU A 21 7.83 7.53 7.15
N ARG A 22 6.60 8.05 7.02
CA ARG A 22 5.42 7.49 7.72
C ARG A 22 5.16 6.04 7.31
N ALA A 23 5.31 5.70 6.04
CA ALA A 23 5.15 4.33 5.55
C ALA A 23 6.12 3.36 6.23
N LEU A 24 7.39 3.75 6.41
CA LEU A 24 8.38 2.94 7.15
C LEU A 24 8.06 2.84 8.65
N LEU A 25 7.42 3.87 9.22
CA LEU A 25 7.07 3.93 10.64
C LEU A 25 5.77 3.21 10.98
N VAL A 26 4.98 2.75 10.01
CA VAL A 26 3.65 2.16 10.27
C VAL A 26 3.69 1.01 11.28
N LEU A 27 4.76 0.20 11.24
CA LEU A 27 4.96 -0.94 12.15
C LEU A 27 5.48 -0.53 13.53
N GLN A 28 6.16 0.61 13.63
CA GLN A 28 6.79 1.07 14.88
C GLN A 28 5.89 2.04 15.66
N ARG A 29 5.20 2.93 14.94
CA ARG A 29 4.33 3.99 15.48
C ARG A 29 3.05 4.08 14.65
N PRO A 30 2.13 3.10 14.78
CA PRO A 30 0.93 3.05 13.96
C PRO A 30 -0.03 4.22 14.20
N ARG A 31 -0.23 4.63 15.47
CA ARG A 31 -1.21 5.67 15.84
C ARG A 31 -1.03 7.00 15.08
N PRO A 32 0.16 7.63 15.04
CA PRO A 32 0.35 8.86 14.29
C PRO A 32 0.21 8.68 12.77
N VAL A 33 0.52 7.50 12.24
CA VAL A 33 0.34 7.20 10.80
C VAL A 33 -1.14 7.12 10.43
N PHE A 34 -1.94 6.41 11.23
CA PHE A 34 -3.39 6.35 11.04
C PHE A 34 -4.08 7.69 11.25
N ALA A 35 -3.59 8.52 12.18
CA ALA A 35 -4.08 9.89 12.34
C ALA A 35 -3.83 10.74 11.08
N ALA A 36 -2.66 10.57 10.43
CA ALA A 36 -2.34 11.25 9.17
C ALA A 36 -3.17 10.74 7.98
N LEU A 37 -3.63 9.49 8.01
CA LEU A 37 -4.52 8.92 6.98
C LEU A 37 -5.92 9.56 6.96
N ALA A 38 -6.31 10.25 8.04
CA ALA A 38 -7.60 10.93 8.12
C ALA A 38 -7.69 12.19 7.22
N ASP A 39 -6.54 12.75 6.79
CA ASP A 39 -6.50 13.88 5.87
C ASP A 39 -6.80 13.42 4.43
N ASP A 40 -7.96 13.80 3.90
CA ASP A 40 -8.40 13.44 2.54
C ASP A 40 -8.25 14.58 1.52
N SER A 41 -7.43 15.59 1.81
CA SER A 41 -7.05 16.59 0.80
C SER A 41 -6.37 15.94 -0.41
N ASP A 42 -6.57 16.52 -1.60
CA ASP A 42 -5.99 15.97 -2.84
C ASP A 42 -4.46 15.89 -2.77
N GLU A 43 -3.83 16.86 -2.10
CA GLU A 43 -2.38 16.91 -1.92
C GLU A 43 -1.88 15.78 -1.00
N ALA A 44 -2.50 15.60 0.18
CA ALA A 44 -2.16 14.49 1.08
C ALA A 44 -2.49 13.12 0.48
N ALA A 45 -3.54 13.03 -0.35
CA ALA A 45 -3.94 11.80 -1.04
C ALA A 45 -2.96 11.42 -2.16
N GLY A 46 -2.45 12.39 -2.90
CA GLY A 46 -1.39 12.20 -3.88
C GLY A 46 -0.10 11.71 -3.22
N ALA A 47 0.35 12.43 -2.18
CA ALA A 47 1.62 12.14 -1.51
C ALA A 47 1.70 10.74 -0.87
N ARG A 48 0.57 10.21 -0.38
CA ARG A 48 0.52 8.86 0.22
C ARG A 48 0.34 7.73 -0.79
N GLN A 49 -0.06 8.02 -2.02
CA GLN A 49 -0.46 6.99 -2.98
C GLN A 49 0.70 6.05 -3.33
N GLU A 50 1.87 6.60 -3.64
CA GLU A 50 3.07 5.81 -3.97
C GLU A 50 3.55 4.95 -2.79
N PRO A 51 3.77 5.51 -1.57
CA PRO A 51 4.18 4.70 -0.43
C PRO A 51 3.19 3.60 -0.05
N VAL A 52 1.88 3.89 -0.04
CA VAL A 52 0.85 2.89 0.30
C VAL A 52 0.81 1.77 -0.75
N THR A 53 0.92 2.11 -2.04
CA THR A 53 0.96 1.10 -3.11
C THR A 53 2.19 0.21 -2.98
N ALA A 54 3.35 0.78 -2.63
CA ALA A 54 4.57 0.01 -2.39
C ALA A 54 4.42 -0.96 -1.20
N LEU A 55 3.82 -0.50 -0.09
CA LEU A 55 3.54 -1.36 1.07
C LEU A 55 2.58 -2.51 0.74
N VAL A 56 1.52 -2.21 -0.01
CA VAL A 56 0.54 -3.20 -0.48
C VAL A 56 1.19 -4.24 -1.39
N PHE A 57 2.02 -3.81 -2.34
CA PHE A 57 2.77 -4.68 -3.23
C PHE A 57 3.68 -5.63 -2.43
N LEU A 58 4.44 -5.07 -1.47
CA LEU A 58 5.31 -5.85 -0.59
C LEU A 58 4.52 -6.85 0.27
N ALA A 59 3.39 -6.43 0.83
CA ALA A 59 2.50 -7.30 1.60
C ALA A 59 1.94 -8.45 0.76
N GLY A 60 1.63 -8.20 -0.52
CA GLY A 60 1.23 -9.22 -1.48
C GLY A 60 2.30 -10.29 -1.71
N ILE A 61 3.55 -9.86 -1.92
CA ILE A 61 4.70 -10.78 -2.03
C ILE A 61 4.85 -11.60 -0.75
N GLY A 62 4.83 -10.93 0.41
CA GLY A 62 4.94 -11.59 1.71
C GLY A 62 3.83 -12.62 1.95
N SER A 63 2.60 -12.31 1.53
CA SER A 63 1.45 -13.22 1.66
C SER A 63 1.63 -14.50 0.86
N VAL A 64 2.17 -14.40 -0.36
CA VAL A 64 2.49 -15.57 -1.19
C VAL A 64 3.59 -16.41 -0.55
N LEU A 65 4.64 -15.77 -0.04
CA LEU A 65 5.74 -16.45 0.65
C LEU A 65 5.33 -17.08 1.99
N ALA A 66 4.31 -16.53 2.67
CA ALA A 66 3.76 -17.09 3.90
C ALA A 66 2.92 -18.36 3.68
N THR A 67 2.64 -18.74 2.43
CA THR A 67 1.84 -19.94 2.15
C THR A 67 2.62 -21.23 2.40
N GLY A 68 1.92 -22.30 2.81
CA GLY A 68 2.52 -23.63 2.95
C GLY A 68 3.02 -24.25 1.64
N ALA A 69 2.65 -23.69 0.48
CA ALA A 69 3.25 -24.06 -0.81
C ALA A 69 4.66 -23.47 -0.95
N ALA A 70 4.83 -22.18 -0.62
CA ALA A 70 6.14 -21.52 -0.61
C ALA A 70 7.07 -22.14 0.45
N GLY A 71 6.58 -22.45 1.64
CA GLY A 71 7.36 -23.15 2.67
C GLY A 71 7.92 -24.49 2.19
N ARG A 72 7.08 -25.33 1.56
CA ARG A 72 7.53 -26.62 1.01
C ARG A 72 8.60 -26.49 -0.08
N LEU A 73 8.50 -25.47 -0.93
CA LEU A 73 9.47 -25.16 -1.98
C LEU A 73 10.81 -24.64 -1.42
N LEU A 74 10.76 -23.85 -0.34
CA LEU A 74 11.96 -23.33 0.33
C LEU A 74 12.67 -24.41 1.17
N ASP A 75 11.91 -25.29 1.82
CA ASP A 75 12.42 -26.34 2.69
C ASP A 75 12.93 -27.58 1.93
N ASN A 76 12.37 -27.85 0.73
CA ASN A 76 12.81 -28.93 -0.15
C ASN A 76 13.21 -28.34 -1.50
N PRO A 77 14.45 -27.86 -1.66
CA PRO A 77 14.96 -27.46 -2.97
C PRO A 77 15.04 -28.71 -3.85
N SER A 78 13.94 -29.02 -4.53
CA SER A 78 13.90 -30.01 -5.60
C SER A 78 14.61 -29.45 -6.82
N ASP A 79 15.40 -30.25 -7.53
CA ASP A 79 16.02 -29.89 -8.82
C ASP A 79 14.99 -29.43 -9.87
N ASP A 80 13.69 -29.64 -9.64
CA ASP A 80 12.58 -29.25 -10.51
C ASP A 80 12.27 -27.73 -10.51
N TYR A 81 12.67 -26.95 -9.49
CA TYR A 81 12.31 -25.52 -9.40
C TYR A 81 13.50 -24.64 -8.99
N ASP A 82 13.95 -23.78 -9.91
CA ASP A 82 14.98 -22.77 -9.66
C ASP A 82 14.47 -21.67 -8.69
N ALA A 83 15.33 -21.23 -7.78
CA ALA A 83 15.08 -20.10 -6.88
C ALA A 83 14.70 -18.81 -7.64
N LEU A 84 15.25 -18.60 -8.84
CA LEU A 84 14.86 -17.47 -9.68
C LEU A 84 13.38 -17.55 -10.10
N LEU A 85 12.92 -18.74 -10.48
CA LEU A 85 11.52 -18.95 -10.86
C LEU A 85 10.58 -18.69 -9.68
N ILE A 86 10.93 -19.17 -8.49
CA ILE A 86 10.17 -18.94 -7.25
C ILE A 86 10.11 -17.43 -6.94
N ALA A 87 11.23 -16.72 -7.08
CA ALA A 87 11.28 -15.28 -6.87
C ALA A 87 10.39 -14.52 -7.86
N VAL A 88 10.46 -14.84 -9.16
CA VAL A 88 9.60 -14.23 -10.19
C VAL A 88 8.13 -14.50 -9.90
N TRP A 89 7.77 -15.74 -9.55
CA TRP A 89 6.40 -16.10 -9.21
C TRP A 89 5.89 -15.34 -7.98
N ALA A 90 6.68 -15.26 -6.91
CA ALA A 90 6.30 -14.55 -5.69
C ALA A 90 6.16 -13.04 -5.93
N ILE A 91 7.09 -12.43 -6.67
CA ILE A 91 7.07 -11.00 -6.99
C ILE A 91 5.88 -10.65 -7.88
N VAL A 92 5.73 -11.35 -9.01
CA VAL A 92 4.69 -11.03 -10.00
C VAL A 92 3.31 -11.45 -9.47
N GLY A 93 3.18 -12.70 -9.02
CA GLY A 93 1.92 -13.23 -8.49
C GLY A 93 1.51 -12.49 -7.22
N GLY A 94 2.39 -12.43 -6.23
CA GLY A 94 2.10 -11.76 -4.95
C GLY A 94 1.88 -10.27 -5.12
N GLY A 95 2.69 -9.60 -5.94
CA GLY A 95 2.53 -8.18 -6.23
C GLY A 95 1.18 -7.84 -6.88
N ILE A 96 0.79 -8.57 -7.92
CA ILE A 96 -0.50 -8.39 -8.61
C ILE A 96 -1.66 -8.69 -7.65
N TYR A 97 -1.61 -9.82 -6.94
CA TYR A 97 -2.67 -10.18 -5.99
C TYR A 97 -2.77 -9.17 -4.85
N GLY A 98 -1.65 -8.70 -4.29
CA GLY A 98 -1.64 -7.68 -3.25
C GLY A 98 -2.30 -6.38 -3.70
N ILE A 99 -1.89 -5.85 -4.85
CA ILE A 99 -2.46 -4.62 -5.42
C ILE A 99 -3.95 -4.80 -5.72
N ALA A 100 -4.34 -5.87 -6.41
CA ALA A 100 -5.74 -6.14 -6.73
C ALA A 100 -6.59 -6.25 -5.45
N SER A 101 -6.09 -6.98 -4.45
CA SER A 101 -6.78 -7.16 -3.17
C SER A 101 -6.98 -5.83 -2.45
N TYR A 102 -5.98 -4.94 -2.45
CA TYR A 102 -6.10 -3.62 -1.83
C TYR A 102 -7.22 -2.79 -2.44
N PHE A 103 -7.32 -2.73 -3.77
CA PHE A 103 -8.41 -2.02 -4.44
C PHE A 103 -9.77 -2.70 -4.19
N VAL A 104 -9.83 -4.03 -4.22
CA VAL A 104 -11.05 -4.79 -3.97
C VAL A 104 -11.54 -4.60 -2.53
N PHE A 105 -10.68 -4.80 -1.53
CA PHE A 105 -11.03 -4.59 -0.12
C PHE A 105 -11.42 -3.13 0.14
N GLY A 106 -10.71 -2.15 -0.44
CA GLY A 106 -11.08 -0.73 -0.34
C GLY A 106 -12.48 -0.45 -0.87
N GLY A 107 -12.85 -1.10 -1.98
CA GLY A 107 -14.22 -1.07 -2.51
C GLY A 107 -15.25 -1.75 -1.59
N VAL A 108 -14.89 -2.87 -0.97
CA VAL A 108 -15.76 -3.59 -0.01
C VAL A 108 -16.02 -2.74 1.23
N VAL A 109 -14.99 -2.13 1.81
CA VAL A 109 -15.13 -1.24 2.99
C VAL A 109 -15.98 -0.02 2.66
N LEU A 110 -15.84 0.55 1.46
CA LEU A 110 -16.72 1.63 1.05
C LEU A 110 -18.18 1.18 0.96
N GLY A 111 -18.40 0.00 0.37
CA GLY A 111 -19.73 -0.60 0.27
C GLY A 111 -20.37 -0.73 1.65
N LEU A 112 -19.62 -1.21 2.63
CA LEU A 112 -20.06 -1.28 4.03
C LEU A 112 -20.34 0.08 4.64
N LEU A 113 -19.44 1.06 4.48
CA LEU A 113 -19.62 2.40 5.04
C LEU A 113 -20.85 3.10 4.44
N ARG A 114 -21.11 2.93 3.15
CA ARG A 114 -22.33 3.44 2.49
C ARG A 114 -23.60 2.73 2.95
N ALA A 115 -23.53 1.42 3.22
CA ALA A 115 -24.65 0.67 3.79
C ALA A 115 -25.00 1.15 5.21
N LEU A 116 -24.06 1.77 5.92
CA LEU A 116 -24.22 2.36 7.26
C LEU A 116 -24.54 3.87 7.22
N ASP A 117 -24.95 4.40 6.06
CA ASP A 117 -25.29 5.82 5.83
C ASP A 117 -24.14 6.81 6.12
N SER A 118 -22.89 6.34 6.00
CA SER A 118 -21.70 7.18 6.10
C SER A 118 -21.48 7.96 4.80
N ARG A 119 -21.11 9.23 4.90
CA ARG A 119 -20.67 10.07 3.76
C ARG A 119 -19.22 9.78 3.32
N ALA A 120 -18.71 8.59 3.60
CA ALA A 120 -17.34 8.20 3.25
C ALA A 120 -17.14 8.15 1.73
N SER A 121 -16.01 8.69 1.27
CA SER A 121 -15.60 8.62 -0.13
C SER A 121 -14.87 7.30 -0.43
N TYR A 122 -14.87 6.84 -1.69
CA TYR A 122 -14.07 5.67 -2.12
C TYR A 122 -12.57 5.84 -1.83
N ARG A 123 -12.11 7.09 -1.84
CA ARG A 123 -10.75 7.45 -1.49
C ARG A 123 -10.47 7.30 0.01
N GLN A 124 -11.47 7.52 0.85
CA GLN A 124 -11.36 7.35 2.31
C GLN A 124 -11.40 5.88 2.72
N ALA A 125 -12.27 5.09 2.08
CA ALA A 125 -12.45 3.67 2.37
C ALA A 125 -11.26 2.79 1.96
N ARG A 126 -10.54 3.12 0.87
CA ARG A 126 -9.34 2.38 0.46
C ARG A 126 -8.17 2.49 1.44
N HIS A 127 -8.13 3.57 2.20
CA HIS A 127 -7.03 3.92 3.11
C HIS A 127 -7.29 3.52 4.57
N ALA A 128 -8.44 2.92 4.85
CA ALA A 128 -8.84 2.47 6.19
C ALA A 128 -8.51 0.99 6.48
N LEU A 129 -7.98 0.27 5.48
CA LEU A 129 -7.51 -1.12 5.58
C LEU A 129 -6.00 -1.17 5.80
#